data_AF-A0A2M7MVJ5-F1
#
_entry.id   AF-A0A2M7MVJ5-F1
#
_cell.length_a   1.000
_cell.length_b   1.000
_cell.length_c   1.000
_cell.angle_alpha   90.00
_cell.angle_beta   90.00
_cell.angle_gamma   90.00
#
_symmetry.space_group_name_H-M   'P 1'
#
loop_
_entity.id
_entity.type
_entity.pdbx_description
1 polymer ?
#
loop_
_entity_poly.entity_id
_entity_poly.type
_entity_poly.pdbx_seq_one_letter_code
_entity_poly.pdbx_strand_id
1 'polypeptide(L)' 'MLQEDIRCGQCQRKLAVGRYIEMEIKCPRCGTMNHLKATSLTPERHRASDFGDDDERNPATSDAG' A
#
# COMPACT_ATOMS: atom_id res chain seq x y z
N MET A 1 -16.56 -4.02 19.51
CA MET A 1 -15.66 -4.13 18.35
C MET A 1 -16.41 -3.63 17.12
N LEU A 2 -15.85 -2.71 16.34
CA LEU A 2 -16.44 -2.28 15.06
C LEU A 2 -16.26 -3.39 14.00
N GLN A 3 -17.35 -3.77 13.32
CA GLN A 3 -17.33 -4.67 12.16
C GLN A 3 -17.55 -3.86 10.88
N GLU A 4 -16.98 -4.32 9.77
CA GLU A 4 -17.08 -3.63 8.48
C GLU A 4 -18.09 -4.31 7.56
N ASP A 5 -18.80 -3.50 6.77
CA ASP A 5 -19.68 -3.97 5.70
C ASP A 5 -18.83 -4.32 4.46
N ILE A 6 -18.77 -5.60 4.13
CA ILE A 6 -18.00 -6.07 2.96
C ILE A 6 -18.96 -6.19 1.79
N ARG A 7 -18.65 -5.50 0.69
CA ARG A 7 -19.51 -5.43 -0.51
C ARG A 7 -18.80 -6.00 -1.73
N CYS A 8 -19.59 -6.53 -2.65
CA CYS A 8 -19.06 -7.01 -3.92
C CYS A 8 -18.58 -5.82 -4.77
N GLY A 9 -17.35 -5.90 -5.28
CA GLY A 9 -16.77 -4.83 -6.12
C GLY A 9 -17.50 -4.61 -7.45
N GLN A 10 -18.31 -5.60 -7.89
CA GLN A 10 -19.07 -5.52 -9.14
C GLN A 10 -20.52 -5.08 -8.92
N CYS A 11 -21.32 -5.85 -8.17
CA CYS A 11 -22.74 -5.53 -7.99
C CYS A 11 -23.07 -4.70 -6.74
N GLN A 12 -22.08 -4.33 -5.93
CA GLN A 12 -22.20 -3.50 -4.71
C GLN A 12 -23.12 -4.05 -3.60
N ARG A 13 -23.65 -5.26 -3.78
CA ARG A 13 -24.46 -5.96 -2.76
C ARG A 13 -23.56 -6.51 -1.66
N LYS A 14 -24.09 -6.49 -0.43
CA LYS A 14 -23.40 -6.98 0.77
C LYS A 14 -23.04 -8.46 0.65
N LEU A 15 -21.78 -8.79 0.85
CA LEU A 15 -21.24 -10.15 0.86
C LEU A 15 -21.16 -10.69 2.28
N ALA A 16 -20.62 -9.90 3.21
CA ALA A 16 -20.40 -10.28 4.60
C ALA A 16 -20.34 -9.04 5.50
N VAL A 17 -20.36 -9.27 6.81
CA VAL A 17 -20.03 -8.27 7.83
C VAL A 17 -18.99 -8.89 8.75
N GLY A 18 -17.88 -8.19 9.00
CA GLY A 18 -16.84 -8.75 9.86
C GLY A 18 -15.50 -8.02 9.80
N ARG A 19 -14.48 -8.68 10.32
CA ARG A 19 -13.07 -8.29 10.21
C ARG A 19 -12.36 -9.37 9.42
N TYR A 20 -11.47 -8.96 8.53
CA TYR A 20 -10.68 -9.85 7.70
C TYR A 20 -9.27 -9.28 7.57
N ILE A 21 -8.28 -10.14 7.37
CA ILE A 21 -6.94 -9.74 6.91
C ILE A 21 -6.91 -9.88 5.38
N GLU A 22 -7.39 -11.03 4.90
CA GLU A 22 -7.58 -11.36 3.49
C GLU A 22 -8.82 -12.25 3.35
N MET A 23 -9.55 -12.12 2.24
CA MET A 23 -10.71 -12.96 1.93
C MET A 23 -10.87 -13.14 0.42
N GLU A 24 -11.11 -14.38 0.01
CA GLU A 24 -11.55 -14.71 -1.35
C GLU A 24 -12.96 -15.31 -1.30
N ILE A 25 -13.90 -14.69 -2.01
CA ILE A 25 -15.30 -15.13 -2.00
C ILE A 25 -15.97 -14.91 -3.35
N LYS A 26 -16.68 -15.94 -3.82
CA LYS A 26 -17.58 -15.81 -4.97
C LYS A 26 -18.84 -15.07 -4.55
N CYS A 27 -19.20 -14.01 -5.27
CA CYS A 27 -20.49 -13.38 -5.06
C CYS A 27 -21.60 -14.34 -5.54
N PRO A 28 -22.51 -14.80 -4.66
CA PRO A 28 -23.58 -15.72 -5.06
C PRO A 28 -24.62 -15.05 -5.97
N ARG A 29 -24.55 -13.73 -6.14
CA ARG A 29 -25.53 -12.95 -6.92
C ARG A 29 -25.08 -12.68 -8.35
N CYS A 30 -23.84 -12.23 -8.56
CA CYS A 30 -23.32 -11.91 -9.90
C CYS A 30 -22.19 -12.83 -10.37
N GLY A 31 -21.74 -13.76 -9.52
CA GLY A 31 -20.71 -14.74 -9.87
C GLY A 31 -19.25 -14.25 -9.81
N THR A 32 -19.02 -12.94 -9.60
CA THR A 32 -17.67 -12.37 -9.46
C THR A 32 -16.89 -13.00 -8.30
N MET A 33 -15.64 -13.38 -8.55
CA MET A 33 -14.67 -13.69 -7.49
C MET A 33 -14.11 -12.39 -6.92
N ASN A 34 -14.30 -12.15 -5.63
CA ASN A 34 -13.79 -10.96 -4.93
C ASN A 34 -12.57 -11.37 -4.11
N HIS A 35 -11.42 -10.74 -4.37
CA HIS A 35 -10.21 -10.85 -3.57
C HIS A 35 -10.03 -9.56 -2.78
N LEU A 36 -10.10 -9.64 -1.46
CA LEU A 36 -10.13 -8.49 -0.57
C LEU A 36 -8.99 -8.57 0.44
N LYS A 37 -8.35 -7.43 0.71
CA LYS A 37 -7.31 -7.28 1.74
C LYS A 37 -7.66 -6.13 2.66
N ALA A 38 -7.37 -6.27 3.94
CA ALA A 38 -7.63 -5.24 4.93
C ALA A 38 -6.83 -3.97 4.64
N THR A 39 -7.48 -2.82 4.64
CA THR A 39 -6.81 -1.52 4.46
C THR A 39 -5.85 -1.20 5.60
N SER A 40 -5.99 -1.86 6.75
CA SER A 40 -5.06 -1.76 7.89
C SER A 40 -3.70 -2.41 7.64
N LEU A 41 -3.54 -3.18 6.55
CA LEU A 41 -2.24 -3.51 6.00
C LEU A 41 -1.65 -2.23 5.41
N THR A 42 -1.05 -1.39 6.26
CA THR A 42 -0.18 -0.32 5.78
C THR A 42 0.85 -0.96 4.86
N PRO A 43 0.96 -0.55 3.58
CA PRO A 43 2.03 -1.05 2.72
C PRO A 43 3.36 -0.81 3.44
N GLU A 44 4.25 -1.80 3.43
CA GLU A 44 5.60 -1.67 4.00
C GLU A 44 6.19 -0.35 3.51
N ARG A 45 6.60 0.51 4.46
CA ARG A 45 7.10 1.85 4.14
C ARG A 45 8.24 1.70 3.14
N HIS A 46 8.17 2.46 2.04
CA HIS A 46 9.27 2.58 1.08
C HIS A 46 10.58 2.79 1.86
N ARG A 47 11.58 1.94 1.63
CA ARG A 47 12.92 2.12 2.20
C ARG A 47 13.41 3.53 1.87
N ALA A 48 14.06 4.19 2.84
CA ALA A 48 14.65 5.50 2.63
C ALA A 48 15.62 5.44 1.44
N SER A 49 15.50 6.40 0.53
CA SER A 49 16.51 6.62 -0.50
C SER A 49 17.81 7.07 0.17
N ASP A 50 18.92 6.38 -0.11
CA ASP A 50 20.26 6.81 0.26
C ASP A 50 20.56 8.12 -0.49
N PHE A 51 20.36 9.25 0.19
CA PHE A 51 20.97 10.50 -0.23
C PHE A 51 22.44 10.43 0.20
N GLY A 52 23.33 10.19 -0.75
CA GLY A 52 24.76 10.39 -0.56
C GLY A 52 25.03 11.88 -0.43
N ASP A 53 25.40 12.31 0.78
CA ASP A 53 25.95 13.62 1.05
C ASP A 53 27.42 13.65 0.60
N ASP A 54 27.68 13.96 -0.67
CA ASP A 54 29.02 14.31 -1.15
C ASP A 54 29.17 15.85 -1.19
N ASP A 55 29.14 16.48 -0.02
CA ASP A 55 29.53 17.88 0.15
C ASP A 55 30.97 17.93 0.67
N GLU A 56 31.95 17.65 -0.21
CA GLU A 56 33.36 17.94 0.07
C GLU A 56 33.82 19.18 -0.71
N ARG A 57 33.47 20.32 -0.12
CA ARG A 57 34.10 21.61 -0.33
C ARG A 57 35.56 21.57 0.16
N ASN A 58 36.52 21.88 -0.71
CA ASN A 58 37.66 22.69 -0.26
C ASN A 58 38.29 23.57 -1.37
N PRO A 59 38.76 24.79 -1.03
CA PRO A 59 39.19 25.85 -1.95
C PRO A 59 40.71 25.99 -2.08
N ALA A 60 41.11 26.84 -3.03
CA ALA A 60 42.40 27.53 -3.18
C ALA A 60 43.63 26.62 -3.48
N THR A 61 44.42 26.85 -4.53
CA THR A 61 45.34 27.99 -4.67
C THR A 61 46.03 27.94 -6.05
N SER A 62 46.58 29.09 -6.44
CA SER A 62 47.40 29.45 -7.61
C SER A 62 48.60 28.56 -7.97
N ASP A 63 48.90 28.43 -9.26
CA ASP A 63 50.21 28.78 -9.91
C ASP A 63 50.16 28.41 -11.41
N ALA A 64 50.34 29.37 -12.33
CA ALA A 64 51.61 29.79 -12.96
C ALA A 64 52.18 28.76 -13.97
N GLY A 65 52.20 29.15 -15.25
CA GLY A 65 52.78 28.42 -16.38
C GLY A 65 52.29 28.95 -17.72
#